data_AF-A0A9X2P952-F1
#
_entry.id   AF-A0A9X2P952-F1
#
_cell.length_a   1.000
_cell.length_b   1.000
_cell.length_c   1.000
_cell.angle_alpha   90.00
_cell.angle_beta   90.00
_cell.angle_gamma   90.00
#
_symmetry.space_group_name_H-M   'P 1'
#
loop_
_entity.id
_entity.type
_entity.pdbx_description
1 polymer ?
#
loop_
_entity_poly.entity_id
_entity_poly.type
_entity_poly.pdbx_seq_one_letter_code
_entity_poly.pdbx_strand_id
1 'polypeptide(L)'
;MKRASYFFFYTYIGLVVVAGFWGAFINPVWDFANLFKFQISELDDFERINILSQYRFLRGLELGFGIFSLTFFKEIFSEIKFNRVFLSIMGLGILARIASWIWDGNPGSLTKFFMFYEALGWVMIFIYSKSTIEKYD
;
A
#
# COMPACT_ATOMS: atom_id res chain seq x y z
N MET A 1 -9.53 -5.70 -19.93
CA MET A 1 -9.45 -4.78 -18.78
C MET A 1 -9.89 -5.42 -17.47
N LYS A 2 -11.13 -5.94 -17.35
CA LYS A 2 -11.64 -6.58 -16.11
C LYS A 2 -10.67 -7.54 -15.39
N ARG A 3 -10.14 -8.55 -16.09
CA ARG A 3 -9.18 -9.52 -15.52
C ARG A 3 -7.88 -8.87 -15.04
N ALA A 4 -7.37 -7.89 -15.79
CA ALA A 4 -6.15 -7.17 -15.42
C ALA A 4 -6.37 -6.30 -14.19
N SER A 5 -7.48 -5.55 -14.12
CA SER A 5 -7.82 -4.73 -12.96
C SER A 5 -8.03 -5.57 -11.70
N TYR A 6 -8.68 -6.73 -11.81
CA TYR A 6 -8.79 -7.67 -10.68
C TYR A 6 -7.45 -8.28 -10.29
N PHE A 7 -6.61 -8.63 -11.26
CA PHE A 7 -5.26 -9.11 -10.98
C PHE A 7 -4.47 -8.06 -10.19
N PHE A 8 -4.39 -6.82 -10.68
CA PHE A 8 -3.70 -5.73 -9.99
C PHE A 8 -4.30 -5.44 -8.61
N PHE A 9 -5.63 -5.47 -8.48
CA PHE A 9 -6.30 -5.31 -7.20
C PHE A 9 -5.89 -6.39 -6.20
N TYR A 10 -6.09 -7.67 -6.53
CA TYR A 10 -5.84 -8.76 -5.59
C TYR A 10 -4.36 -8.94 -5.26
N THR A 11 -3.48 -8.71 -6.23
CA THR A 11 -2.03 -8.78 -5.99
C THR A 11 -1.55 -7.62 -5.12
N TYR A 12 -1.97 -6.38 -5.40
CA TYR A 12 -1.63 -5.24 -4.57
C TYR A 12 -2.18 -5.40 -3.15
N ILE A 13 -3.48 -5.68 -3.01
CA ILE A 13 -4.11 -5.84 -1.70
C ILE A 13 -3.60 -7.06 -0.96
N GLY A 14 -3.32 -8.16 -1.67
CA GLY A 14 -2.66 -9.33 -1.09
C GLY A 14 -1.28 -8.99 -0.53
N LEU A 15 -0.47 -8.22 -1.27
CA LEU A 15 0.84 -7.75 -0.80
C LEU A 15 0.70 -6.83 0.41
N VAL A 16 -0.24 -5.88 0.40
CA VAL A 16 -0.52 -4.98 1.52
C VAL A 16 -0.93 -5.75 2.78
N VAL A 17 -1.81 -6.74 2.65
CA VAL A 17 -2.25 -7.57 3.78
C VAL A 17 -1.10 -8.41 4.31
N VAL A 18 -0.35 -9.10 3.44
CA VAL A 18 0.76 -9.96 3.86
C VAL A 18 1.88 -9.14 4.50
N ALA A 19 2.30 -8.05 3.86
CA ALA A 19 3.34 -7.17 4.38
C ALA A 19 2.90 -6.46 5.67
N GLY A 20 1.67 -5.96 5.73
CA GLY A 20 1.11 -5.32 6.91
C GLY A 20 1.02 -6.29 8.10
N PHE A 21 0.51 -7.50 7.89
CA PHE A 21 0.44 -8.52 8.95
C PHE A 21 1.83 -8.98 9.40
N TRP A 22 2.72 -9.27 8.45
CA TRP A 22 4.08 -9.71 8.75
C TRP A 22 4.87 -8.65 9.51
N GLY A 23 4.83 -7.41 9.03
CA GLY A 23 5.55 -6.28 9.60
C GLY A 23 4.97 -5.76 10.91
N ALA A 24 3.66 -5.94 11.16
CA ALA A 24 3.06 -5.53 12.43
C ALA A 24 3.21 -6.60 13.54
N PHE A 25 3.04 -7.88 13.21
CA PHE A 25 2.87 -8.94 14.22
C PHE A 25 3.95 -10.02 14.22
N ILE A 26 4.43 -10.47 13.06
CA ILE A 26 5.32 -11.64 12.97
C ILE A 26 6.79 -11.26 13.18
N ASN A 27 7.35 -10.44 12.28
CA ASN A 27 8.77 -10.11 12.33
C ASN A 27 9.03 -8.66 11.89
N PRO A 28 8.70 -7.67 12.74
CA PRO A 28 8.87 -6.26 12.43
C PRO A 28 10.34 -5.87 12.25
N VAL A 29 11.26 -6.49 12.99
CA VAL A 29 12.70 -6.15 12.96
C VAL A 29 13.30 -6.50 11.61
N TRP A 30 13.04 -7.72 11.12
CA TRP A 30 13.51 -8.15 9.82
C TRP A 30 12.87 -7.38 8.67
N ASP A 31 11.56 -7.15 8.75
CA ASP A 31 10.81 -6.39 7.74
C ASP A 31 11.32 -4.94 7.64
N PHE A 32 11.49 -4.28 8.79
CA PHE A 32 12.08 -2.96 8.89
C PHE A 32 13.50 -2.93 8.29
N ALA A 33 14.37 -3.87 8.69
CA ALA A 33 15.74 -3.93 8.20
C ALA A 33 15.82 -4.12 6.68
N ASN A 34 14.89 -4.87 6.09
CA ASN A 34 14.86 -5.07 4.64
C ASN A 34 14.44 -3.84 3.86
N LEU A 35 13.46 -3.08 4.37
CA LEU A 35 12.92 -1.89 3.73
C LEU A 35 13.84 -0.69 3.88
N PHE A 36 14.29 -0.43 5.10
CA PHE A 36 15.11 0.73 5.41
C PHE A 36 16.61 0.47 5.22
N LYS A 37 17.02 -0.78 4.98
CA LYS A 37 18.43 -1.20 4.90
C LYS A 37 19.23 -0.76 6.13
N PHE A 38 18.56 -0.71 7.28
CA PHE A 38 19.09 -0.23 8.55
C PHE A 38 18.82 -1.25 9.67
N GLN A 39 19.85 -1.59 10.45
CA GLN A 39 19.69 -2.52 11.57
C GLN A 39 19.22 -1.77 12.81
N ILE A 40 17.97 -1.97 13.18
CA ILE A 40 17.37 -1.29 14.34
C ILE A 40 17.97 -1.74 15.69
N SER A 41 18.75 -2.82 15.69
CA SER A 41 19.52 -3.29 16.85
C SER A 41 20.70 -2.40 17.21
N GLU A 42 21.10 -1.48 16.33
CA GLU A 42 22.18 -0.51 16.58
C GLU A 42 21.72 0.68 17.43
N LEU A 43 20.39 0.86 17.59
CA LEU A 43 19.81 1.91 18.41
C LEU A 43 19.71 1.50 19.88
N ASP A 44 19.70 2.50 20.77
CA ASP A 44 19.39 2.30 22.19
C ASP A 44 17.99 1.70 22.37
N ASP A 45 17.78 0.99 23.47
CA ASP A 45 16.54 0.28 23.77
C ASP A 45 15.32 1.21 23.72
N PHE A 46 15.44 2.43 24.25
CA PHE A 46 14.34 3.40 24.24
C PHE A 46 13.96 3.84 22.83
N GLU A 47 14.95 4.18 21.99
CA GLU A 47 14.73 4.62 20.61
C GLU A 47 14.19 3.47 19.76
N ARG A 48 14.77 2.27 19.91
CA ARG A 48 14.35 1.05 19.22
C ARG A 48 12.89 0.72 19.50
N ILE A 49 12.46 0.76 20.75
CA ILE A 49 11.07 0.47 21.13
C ILE A 49 10.11 1.49 20.52
N ASN A 50 10.46 2.78 20.58
CA ASN A 50 9.61 3.83 20.02
C ASN A 50 9.46 3.70 18.50
N ILE A 51 10.58 3.52 17.78
CA ILE A 51 10.56 3.38 16.32
C ILE A 51 9.82 2.11 15.91
N LEU A 52 10.08 0.97 16.55
CA LEU A 52 9.36 -0.28 16.25
C LEU A 52 7.86 -0.17 16.52
N SER A 53 7.46 0.55 17.57
CA SER A 53 6.04 0.74 17.89
C SER A 53 5.33 1.58 16.81
N GLN A 54 5.96 2.68 16.38
CA GLN A 54 5.45 3.49 15.26
C GLN A 54 5.41 2.70 13.96
N TYR A 55 6.47 1.92 13.69
CA TYR A 55 6.54 1.07 12.52
C TYR A 55 5.42 0.02 12.49
N ARG A 56 5.20 -0.70 13.59
CA ARG A 56 4.11 -1.67 13.72
C ARG A 56 2.75 -1.01 13.54
N PHE A 57 2.56 0.21 14.05
CA PHE A 57 1.33 0.97 13.86
C PHE A 57 1.09 1.30 12.39
N LEU A 58 2.10 1.80 11.67
CA LEU A 58 2.01 2.06 10.22
C LEU A 58 1.68 0.79 9.43
N ARG A 59 2.35 -0.34 9.73
CA ARG A 59 2.03 -1.64 9.13
C ARG A 59 0.62 -2.14 9.47
N GLY A 60 0.14 -1.83 10.68
CA GLY A 60 -1.23 -2.11 11.10
C GLY A 60 -2.26 -1.31 10.29
N LEU A 61 -1.98 -0.04 9.97
CA LEU A 61 -2.82 0.76 9.08
C LEU A 61 -2.88 0.19 7.65
N GLU A 62 -1.74 -0.25 7.13
CA GLU A 62 -1.67 -0.94 5.82
C GLU A 62 -2.52 -2.21 5.83
N LEU A 63 -2.37 -3.06 6.86
CA LEU A 63 -3.21 -4.25 7.03
C LEU A 63 -4.70 -3.90 7.10
N GLY A 64 -5.06 -2.87 7.87
CA GLY A 64 -6.43 -2.39 7.98
C GLY A 64 -7.01 -1.93 6.65
N PHE A 65 -6.24 -1.19 5.85
CA PHE A 65 -6.62 -0.82 4.49
C PHE A 65 -6.77 -2.03 3.56
N GLY A 66 -5.89 -3.02 3.69
CA GLY A 66 -5.97 -4.27 2.96
C GLY A 66 -7.24 -5.05 3.29
N ILE A 67 -7.57 -5.21 4.57
CA ILE A 67 -8.81 -5.85 5.04
C ILE A 67 -10.03 -5.09 4.53
N PHE A 68 -10.08 -3.77 4.69
CA PHE A 68 -11.15 -2.91 4.15
C PHE A 68 -11.37 -3.18 2.65
N SER A 69 -10.28 -3.23 1.88
CA SER A 69 -10.35 -3.44 0.44
C SER A 69 -10.91 -4.82 0.09
N LEU A 70 -10.53 -5.87 0.82
CA LEU A 70 -11.08 -7.21 0.62
C LEU A 70 -12.56 -7.30 1.01
N THR A 71 -12.94 -6.67 2.12
CA THR A 71 -14.34 -6.67 2.62
C THR A 71 -15.26 -5.93 1.66
N PHE A 72 -14.87 -4.75 1.19
CA PHE A 72 -15.68 -3.90 0.31
C PHE A 72 -15.31 -4.03 -1.16
N PHE A 73 -14.76 -5.18 -1.57
CA PHE A 73 -14.29 -5.40 -2.93
C PHE A 73 -15.39 -5.11 -3.98
N LYS A 74 -16.62 -5.59 -3.73
CA LYS A 74 -17.72 -5.43 -4.69
C LYS A 74 -18.07 -3.96 -4.84
N GLU A 75 -18.22 -3.27 -3.72
CA GLU A 75 -18.55 -1.86 -3.59
C GLU A 75 -17.47 -0.97 -4.20
N ILE A 76 -16.19 -1.32 -4.04
CA ILE A 76 -15.07 -0.59 -4.67
C ILE A 76 -15.20 -0.58 -6.21
N PHE A 77 -15.79 -1.61 -6.82
CA PHE A 77 -15.97 -1.69 -8.27
C PHE A 77 -17.38 -1.30 -8.76
N SER A 78 -18.37 -1.18 -7.88
CA SER A 78 -19.75 -0.84 -8.24
C SER A 78 -20.21 0.55 -7.77
N GLU A 79 -19.64 1.08 -6.69
CA GLU A 79 -20.10 2.31 -6.02
C GLU A 79 -19.05 3.43 -6.11
N ILE A 80 -19.46 4.61 -6.59
CA ILE A 80 -18.54 5.73 -6.81
C ILE A 80 -17.83 6.20 -5.53
N LYS A 81 -18.52 6.17 -4.40
CA LYS A 81 -17.98 6.61 -3.10
C LYS A 81 -16.84 5.71 -2.64
N PHE A 82 -17.04 4.39 -2.66
CA PHE A 82 -16.02 3.41 -2.28
C PHE A 82 -14.85 3.41 -3.26
N ASN A 83 -15.13 3.49 -4.56
CA ASN A 83 -14.08 3.57 -5.58
C ASN A 83 -13.17 4.78 -5.38
N ARG A 84 -13.76 5.97 -5.15
CA ARG A 84 -12.99 7.20 -4.91
C ARG A 84 -12.13 7.11 -3.67
N VAL A 85 -12.66 6.58 -2.56
CA VAL A 85 -11.88 6.42 -1.32
C VAL A 85 -10.70 5.47 -1.56
N PHE A 86 -10.95 4.30 -2.15
CA PHE A 86 -9.91 3.32 -2.46
C PHE A 86 -8.80 3.91 -3.34
N LEU A 87 -9.17 4.54 -4.47
CA LEU A 87 -8.22 5.15 -5.39
C LEU A 87 -7.51 6.36 -4.78
N SER A 88 -8.16 7.11 -3.89
CA SER A 88 -7.51 8.24 -3.21
C SER A 88 -6.44 7.74 -2.24
N ILE A 89 -6.73 6.71 -1.43
CA ILE A 89 -5.74 6.14 -0.51
C ILE A 89 -4.53 5.60 -1.28
N MET A 90 -4.78 4.80 -2.32
CA MET A 90 -3.71 4.24 -3.15
C MET A 90 -2.92 5.35 -3.88
N GLY A 91 -3.63 6.35 -4.42
CA GLY A 91 -3.03 7.49 -5.09
C GLY A 91 -2.15 8.34 -4.17
N LEU A 92 -2.60 8.61 -2.94
CA LEU A 92 -1.82 9.32 -1.93
C LEU A 92 -0.53 8.58 -1.57
N GLY A 93 -0.55 7.25 -1.50
CA GLY A 93 0.66 6.45 -1.31
C GLY A 93 1.69 6.62 -2.44
N ILE A 94 1.22 6.60 -3.68
CA ILE A 94 2.08 6.84 -4.87
C ILE A 94 2.63 8.27 -4.83
N LEU A 95 1.78 9.27 -4.57
CA LEU A 95 2.20 10.67 -4.49
C LEU A 95 3.22 10.90 -3.38
N ALA A 96 3.06 10.27 -2.20
CA ALA A 96 4.03 10.35 -1.12
C ALA A 96 5.40 9.80 -1.53
N ARG A 97 5.45 8.71 -2.31
CA ARG A 97 6.71 8.17 -2.84
C ARG A 97 7.35 9.06 -3.90
N ILE A 98 6.54 9.68 -4.76
CA ILE A 98 7.03 10.66 -5.74
C ILE A 98 7.60 11.89 -5.02
N ALA A 99 6.88 12.41 -4.04
CA ALA A 99 7.32 13.51 -3.18
C ALA A 99 8.66 13.19 -2.50
N SER A 100 8.78 12.00 -1.89
CA SER A 100 10.01 11.56 -1.26
C SER A 100 11.16 11.42 -2.26
N TRP A 101 10.90 10.95 -3.48
CA TRP A 101 11.93 10.92 -4.52
C TRP A 101 12.42 12.34 -4.89
N ILE A 102 11.50 13.31 -4.99
CA ILE A 102 11.86 14.69 -5.36
C ILE A 102 12.63 15.39 -4.24
N TRP A 103 12.22 15.22 -2.98
CA TRP A 103 12.76 15.98 -1.84
C TRP A 103 13.84 15.26 -1.03
N ASP A 104 13.71 13.95 -0.82
CA ASP A 104 14.62 13.17 0.04
C ASP A 104 15.71 12.44 -0.76
N GLY A 105 15.56 12.35 -2.09
CA GLY A 105 16.55 11.79 -3.00
C GLY A 105 16.16 10.44 -3.60
N ASN A 106 17.12 9.76 -4.22
CA ASN A 106 16.85 8.61 -5.07
C ASN A 106 16.53 7.33 -4.26
N PRO A 107 15.30 6.80 -4.29
CA PRO A 107 14.95 5.65 -3.47
C PRO A 107 15.55 4.35 -4.01
N GLY A 108 15.64 3.35 -3.15
CA GLY A 108 16.11 2.01 -3.52
C GLY A 108 15.26 1.35 -4.61
N SER A 109 15.82 0.37 -5.30
CA SER A 109 15.17 -0.32 -6.44
C SER A 109 13.83 -0.95 -6.07
N LEU A 110 13.69 -1.47 -4.84
CA LEU A 110 12.45 -2.07 -4.35
C LEU A 110 11.31 -1.04 -4.26
N THR A 111 11.59 0.15 -3.72
CA THR A 111 10.62 1.24 -3.63
C THR A 111 10.17 1.70 -5.01
N LYS A 112 11.10 1.82 -5.96
CA LYS A 112 10.78 2.15 -7.35
C LYS A 112 9.86 1.10 -7.97
N PHE A 113 10.19 -0.18 -7.80
CA PHE A 113 9.37 -1.27 -8.30
C PHE A 113 7.94 -1.19 -7.77
N PHE A 114 7.76 -1.05 -6.45
CA PHE A 114 6.42 -0.94 -5.87
C PHE A 114 5.70 0.34 -6.33
N MET A 115 6.39 1.47 -6.43
CA MET A 115 5.79 2.72 -6.92
C MET A 115 5.30 2.59 -8.36
N PHE A 116 6.09 2.03 -9.27
CA PHE A 116 5.65 1.79 -10.65
C PHE A 116 4.52 0.76 -10.71
N TYR A 117 4.62 -0.32 -9.94
CA TYR A 117 3.61 -1.36 -9.87
C TYR A 117 2.26 -0.81 -9.39
N GLU A 118 2.28 -0.03 -8.31
CA GLU A 118 1.10 0.64 -7.77
C GLU A 118 0.54 1.67 -8.75
N ALA A 119 1.39 2.48 -9.39
CA ALA A 119 0.93 3.46 -10.39
C ALA A 119 0.21 2.78 -11.56
N LEU A 120 0.76 1.68 -12.07
CA LEU A 120 0.11 0.88 -13.13
C LEU A 120 -1.21 0.29 -12.64
N GLY A 121 -1.23 -0.31 -11.45
CA GLY A 121 -2.45 -0.86 -10.85
C GLY A 121 -3.53 0.20 -10.65
N TRP A 122 -3.14 1.38 -10.15
CA TRP A 122 -4.01 2.53 -9.92
C TRP A 122 -4.66 3.02 -11.21
N VAL A 123 -3.88 3.23 -12.28
CA VAL A 123 -4.40 3.63 -13.60
C VAL A 123 -5.34 2.57 -14.16
N MET A 124 -4.97 1.28 -14.08
CA MET A 124 -5.78 0.18 -14.61
C MET A 124 -7.10 -0.01 -13.87
N ILE A 125 -7.11 0.21 -12.55
CA ILE A 125 -8.33 0.15 -11.74
C ILE A 125 -9.20 1.38 -12.04
N PHE A 126 -8.62 2.58 -12.16
CA PHE A 126 -9.36 3.80 -12.47
C PHE A 126 -10.05 3.75 -13.83
N ILE A 127 -9.35 3.33 -14.90
CA ILE A 127 -9.93 3.24 -16.24
C ILE A 127 -11.10 2.23 -16.25
N TYR A 128 -10.91 1.08 -15.60
CA TYR A 128 -11.94 0.05 -15.55
C TYR A 128 -13.14 0.46 -14.68
N SER A 129 -12.90 1.06 -13.51
CA SER A 129 -13.97 1.50 -12.62
C SER A 129 -14.80 2.60 -13.25
N LYS A 130 -14.18 3.57 -13.94
CA LYS A 130 -14.89 4.62 -14.68
C LYS A 130 -15.87 4.03 -15.69
N SER A 131 -15.42 3.09 -16.51
CA SER A 131 -16.26 2.43 -17.53
C SER A 131 -17.36 1.51 -16.98
N THR A 132 -17.25 1.10 -15.72
CA THR A 132 -18.18 0.16 -15.07
C THR A 132 -19.22 0.91 -14.25
N ILE A 133 -18.81 1.94 -13.49
CA ILE A 133 -19.69 2.71 -12.62
C ILE A 133 -20.65 3.58 -13.44
N GLU A 134 -20.21 4.17 -14.55
CA GLU A 134 -21.07 4.90 -15.50
C GLU A 134 -22.21 4.05 -16.11
N LYS A 135 -22.19 2.72 -15.96
CA LYS A 135 -23.28 1.83 -16.43
C LYS A 135 -24.35 1.55 -15.38
N TYR A 136 -24.10 1.89 -14.12
CA TYR A 136 -25.00 1.62 -12.99
C TYR A 136 -25.60 2.88 -12.36
N ASP A 137 -25.16 4.06 -12.79
CA ASP A 137 -25.82 5.36 -12.59
C ASP A 137 -26.77 5.68 -13.76
#